data_AF-Q4QXL4-F1
#
_entry.id   AF-Q4QXL4-F1
#
_cell.length_a   1.000
_cell.length_b   1.000
_cell.length_c   1.000
_cell.angle_alpha   90.00
_cell.angle_beta   90.00
_cell.angle_gamma   90.00
#
_symmetry.space_group_name_H-M   'P 1'
#
loop_
_entity.id
_entity.type
_entity.pdbx_description
1 polymer ?
#
loop_
_entity_poly.entity_id
_entity_poly.type
_entity_poly.pdbx_seq_one_letter_code
_entity_poly.pdbx_strand_id
1 'polypeptide(L)'
;MAVAGTLYTYPENWRAFKALIAAQYSGAKIKVLSTPPQFHFGQTNKTPEFLKKFPVGKVPAFEGEDGFCIFESNAIAHYVSNEELRGTTQEAASQVLQWVSFADSDIVPPA
;
A
#
# COMPACT_ATOMS: atom_id res chain seq x y z
N MET A 1 -0.72 2.36 -18.59
CA MET A 1 0.25 3.36 -18.08
C MET A 1 0.67 2.93 -16.68
N ALA A 2 1.93 3.13 -16.31
CA ALA A 2 2.39 2.78 -14.97
C ALA A 2 1.70 3.67 -13.92
N VAL A 3 1.28 3.06 -12.80
CA VAL A 3 0.67 3.78 -11.68
C VAL A 3 1.67 4.81 -11.13
N ALA A 4 1.22 6.02 -10.82
CA ALA A 4 2.03 7.05 -10.19
C ALA A 4 1.25 7.69 -9.04
N GLY A 5 1.94 7.97 -7.92
CA GLY A 5 1.29 8.59 -6.78
C GLY A 5 2.14 8.70 -5.54
N THR A 6 1.50 9.12 -4.45
CA THR A 6 2.13 9.37 -3.15
C THR A 6 1.73 8.31 -2.15
N LEU A 7 2.72 7.73 -1.46
CA LEU A 7 2.54 6.78 -0.37
C LEU A 7 2.90 7.45 0.95
N TYR A 8 1.90 7.58 1.83
CA TYR A 8 2.06 8.10 3.18
C TYR A 8 2.33 6.94 4.15
N THR A 9 3.41 7.01 4.91
CA THR A 9 3.80 5.99 5.91
C THR A 9 4.79 6.55 6.93
N TYR A 10 5.04 5.86 8.04
CA TYR A 10 6.27 6.10 8.83
C TYR A 10 7.46 5.30 8.23
N PRO A 11 8.72 5.68 8.52
CA PRO A 11 9.92 4.96 8.04
C PRO A 11 9.99 3.52 8.55
N GLU A 12 10.67 2.62 7.83
CA GLU A 12 10.84 1.21 8.22
C GLU A 12 9.53 0.42 8.46
N ASN A 13 8.46 0.81 7.77
CA ASN A 13 7.19 0.11 7.84
C ASN A 13 7.15 -1.07 6.85
N TRP A 14 7.25 -2.31 7.36
CA TRP A 14 7.15 -3.52 6.55
C TRP A 14 5.86 -3.59 5.71
N ARG A 15 4.76 -2.97 6.17
CA ARG A 15 3.51 -2.92 5.40
C ARG A 15 3.64 -2.06 4.15
N ALA A 16 4.41 -0.97 4.23
CA ALA A 16 4.70 -0.10 3.09
C ALA A 16 5.69 -0.77 2.12
N PHE A 17 6.64 -1.56 2.64
CA PHE A 17 7.62 -2.28 1.82
C PHE A 17 6.97 -3.19 0.79
N LYS A 18 5.83 -3.82 1.10
CA LYS A 18 5.06 -4.61 0.12
C LYS A 18 4.79 -3.84 -1.18
N ALA A 19 4.26 -2.62 -1.06
CA ALA A 19 3.94 -1.77 -2.20
C ALA A 19 5.21 -1.23 -2.89
N LEU A 20 6.23 -0.86 -2.12
CA LEU A 20 7.49 -0.34 -2.67
C LEU A 20 8.25 -1.40 -3.47
N ILE A 21 8.29 -2.64 -2.97
CA ILE A 21 8.88 -3.78 -3.68
C ILE A 21 8.07 -4.07 -4.94
N ALA A 22 6.74 -4.18 -4.85
CA ALA A 22 5.88 -4.41 -6.02
C ALA A 22 6.08 -3.35 -7.11
N ALA A 23 6.26 -2.08 -6.73
CA ALA A 23 6.52 -0.98 -7.66
C ALA A 23 7.86 -1.10 -8.41
N GLN A 24 8.89 -1.70 -7.80
CA GLN A 24 10.16 -1.96 -8.50
C GLN A 24 9.97 -2.92 -9.68
N TYR A 25 9.06 -3.89 -9.57
CA TYR A 25 8.77 -4.85 -10.64
C TYR A 25 7.80 -4.29 -11.68
N SER A 26 6.78 -3.56 -11.25
CA SER A 26 5.74 -3.06 -12.17
C SER A 26 6.13 -1.78 -12.91
N GLY A 27 7.16 -1.07 -12.43
CA GLY A 27 7.54 0.26 -12.92
C GLY A 27 6.65 1.39 -12.37
N ALA A 28 5.82 1.13 -11.37
CA ALA A 28 5.03 2.16 -10.72
C ALA A 28 5.93 3.21 -10.03
N LYS A 29 5.55 4.49 -10.14
CA LYS A 29 6.30 5.62 -9.58
C LYS A 29 5.70 6.04 -8.26
N ILE A 30 6.31 5.61 -7.15
CA ILE A 30 5.83 5.93 -5.81
C ILE A 30 6.72 6.99 -5.17
N LYS A 31 6.14 8.14 -4.84
CA LYS A 31 6.75 9.14 -3.96
C LYS A 31 6.40 8.81 -2.51
N VAL A 32 7.40 8.53 -1.68
CA VAL A 32 7.18 8.25 -0.26
C VAL A 32 7.22 9.53 0.56
N LEU A 33 6.19 9.78 1.36
CA LEU A 33 6.17 10.83 2.36
C LEU A 33 6.15 10.18 3.75
N SER A 34 7.29 10.26 4.45
CA SER A 34 7.47 9.60 5.74
C SER A 34 8.09 10.43 6.85
N THR A 35 8.43 11.69 6.56
CA THR A 35 9.09 12.59 7.50
C THR A 35 8.42 13.98 7.50
N PRO A 36 8.52 14.72 8.62
CA PRO A 36 8.06 16.11 8.68
C PRO A 36 8.83 17.01 7.68
N PRO A 37 8.20 18.08 7.14
CA PRO A 37 6.86 18.56 7.46
C PRO A 37 5.74 17.84 6.68
N GLN A 38 6.09 16.96 5.75
CA GLN A 38 5.16 16.40 4.77
C GLN A 38 4.29 15.29 5.36
N PHE A 39 4.84 14.48 6.29
CA PHE A 39 4.08 13.49 7.02
C PHE A 39 4.63 13.32 8.45
N HIS A 40 3.78 13.54 9.44
CA HIS A 40 4.06 13.29 10.85
C HIS A 40 3.10 12.22 11.37
N PHE A 41 3.61 11.02 11.61
CA PHE A 41 2.81 9.92 12.12
C PHE A 41 2.21 10.25 13.49
N GLY A 42 0.92 9.95 13.67
CA GLY A 42 0.13 10.32 14.84
C GLY A 42 -0.51 11.71 14.76
N GLN A 43 -0.06 12.58 13.85
CA GLN A 43 -0.62 13.92 13.65
C GLN A 43 -1.28 14.04 12.28
N THR A 44 -0.51 13.95 11.19
CA THR A 44 -1.01 14.11 9.81
C THR A 44 -2.14 13.14 9.50
N ASN A 45 -1.99 11.86 9.88
CA ASN A 45 -3.00 10.82 9.64
C ASN A 45 -4.27 10.92 10.52
N LYS A 46 -4.34 11.92 11.39
CA LYS A 46 -5.51 12.23 12.23
C LYS A 46 -6.21 13.52 11.84
N THR A 47 -5.65 14.28 10.90
CA THR A 47 -6.25 15.53 10.40
C THR A 47 -7.54 15.24 9.62
N PRO A 48 -8.54 16.15 9.65
CA PRO A 48 -9.76 16.01 8.86
C PRO A 48 -9.50 15.83 7.36
N GLU A 49 -8.48 16.51 6.83
CA GLU A 49 -8.10 16.46 5.42
C GLU A 49 -7.59 15.06 5.04
N PHE A 50 -6.78 14.44 5.89
CA PHE A 50 -6.30 13.07 5.67
C PHE A 50 -7.42 12.06 5.84
N LEU A 51 -8.25 12.19 6.87
CA LEU A 51 -9.36 11.28 7.14
C LEU A 51 -10.44 11.33 6.05
N LYS A 52 -10.61 12.47 5.37
CA LYS A 52 -11.49 12.58 4.21
C LYS A 52 -11.06 11.67 3.06
N LYS A 53 -9.74 11.47 2.88
CA LYS A 53 -9.18 10.57 1.85
C LYS A 53 -9.05 9.13 2.36
N PHE A 54 -8.67 8.97 3.62
CA PHE A 54 -8.34 7.70 4.26
C PHE A 54 -9.10 7.56 5.59
N PRO A 55 -10.37 7.12 5.55
CA PRO A 55 -11.27 7.15 6.72
C PRO A 55 -10.76 6.38 7.94
N VAL A 56 -9.94 5.35 7.73
CA VAL A 56 -9.38 4.52 8.80
C VAL A 56 -8.24 5.25 9.56
N GLY A 57 -7.66 6.31 8.99
CA GLY A 57 -6.58 7.07 9.62
C GLY A 57 -5.33 6.25 9.94
N LYS A 58 -5.12 5.16 9.20
CA LYS A 58 -3.96 4.26 9.29
C LYS A 58 -3.03 4.47 8.09
N VAL A 59 -1.81 3.96 8.21
CA VAL A 59 -0.82 3.92 7.12
C VAL A 59 -0.22 2.51 6.99
N PRO A 60 0.21 2.10 5.78
CA PRO A 60 0.33 2.89 4.56
C PRO A 60 -1.01 3.32 3.95
N ALA A 61 -1.01 4.49 3.32
CA ALA A 61 -2.13 5.04 2.56
C ALA A 61 -1.61 5.62 1.24
N PHE A 62 -2.30 5.41 0.14
CA PHE A 62 -1.84 5.81 -1.19
C PHE A 62 -2.85 6.73 -1.89
N GLU A 63 -2.34 7.78 -2.51
CA GLU A 63 -3.08 8.71 -3.36
C GLU A 63 -2.42 8.76 -4.73
N GLY A 64 -3.14 8.33 -5.77
CA GLY A 64 -2.72 8.44 -7.17
C GLY A 64 -2.68 9.89 -7.64
N GLU A 65 -1.89 10.17 -8.68
CA GLU A 65 -1.86 11.50 -9.32
C GLU A 65 -3.21 11.90 -9.94
N ASP A 66 -4.07 10.92 -10.22
CA ASP A 66 -5.46 11.08 -10.67
C ASP A 66 -6.46 11.33 -9.51
N GLY A 67 -5.98 11.37 -8.27
CA GLY A 67 -6.79 11.53 -7.07
C GLY A 67 -7.39 10.23 -6.53
N PHE A 68 -7.12 9.07 -7.14
CA PHE A 68 -7.58 7.79 -6.61
C PHE A 68 -6.94 7.50 -5.24
N CYS A 69 -7.76 7.30 -4.21
CA CYS A 69 -7.31 7.05 -2.84
C CYS A 69 -7.58 5.60 -2.45
N ILE A 70 -6.56 4.93 -1.91
CA ILE A 70 -6.66 3.54 -1.44
C ILE A 70 -5.88 3.36 -0.12
N PHE A 71 -6.53 2.69 0.83
CA PHE A 71 -5.97 2.28 2.11
C PHE A 71 -5.95 0.75 2.20
N GLU A 72 -5.33 0.21 3.26
CA GLU A 72 -4.91 -1.20 3.40
C GLU A 72 -3.69 -1.60 2.57
N SER A 73 -2.67 -2.12 3.26
CA SER A 73 -1.35 -2.39 2.67
C SER A 73 -1.36 -3.42 1.53
N ASN A 74 -2.21 -4.46 1.62
CA ASN A 74 -2.36 -5.45 0.55
C ASN A 74 -3.04 -4.85 -0.68
N ALA A 75 -4.06 -4.02 -0.46
CA ALA A 75 -4.81 -3.39 -1.54
C ALA A 75 -3.91 -2.40 -2.30
N ILE A 76 -3.11 -1.60 -1.58
CA ILE A 76 -2.10 -0.72 -2.17
C ILE A 76 -1.07 -1.53 -2.98
N ALA A 77 -0.50 -2.60 -2.39
CA ALA A 77 0.48 -3.44 -3.07
C ALA A 77 -0.11 -4.06 -4.36
N HIS A 78 -1.31 -4.62 -4.28
CA HIS A 78 -2.03 -5.13 -5.45
C HIS A 78 -2.25 -4.05 -6.51
N TYR A 79 -2.69 -2.85 -6.11
CA TYR A 79 -2.95 -1.74 -7.04
C TYR A 79 -1.70 -1.28 -7.79
N VAL A 80 -0.54 -1.24 -7.13
CA VAL A 80 0.72 -0.83 -7.77
C VAL A 80 1.44 -1.97 -8.50
N SER A 81 1.02 -3.23 -8.33
CA SER A 81 1.55 -4.40 -9.04
C SER A 81 1.20 -4.44 -10.54
N ASN A 82 1.96 -5.19 -11.32
CA ASN A 82 1.61 -5.58 -12.70
C ASN A 82 0.79 -6.89 -12.70
N GLU A 83 0.41 -7.39 -13.88
CA GLU A 83 -0.39 -8.61 -14.02
C GLU A 83 0.35 -9.87 -13.51
N GLU A 84 1.65 -9.97 -13.77
CA GLU A 84 2.47 -11.10 -13.32
C GLU A 84 2.50 -11.22 -11.79
N LEU A 85 2.70 -10.10 -11.07
CA LEU A 85 2.67 -10.07 -9.61
C LEU A 85 1.27 -10.33 -9.02
N ARG A 86 0.21 -10.08 -9.77
CA ARG A 86 -1.17 -10.35 -9.35
C ARG A 86 -1.61 -11.79 -9.65
N GLY A 87 -0.88 -12.49 -10.51
CA GLY A 87 -1.28 -13.76 -11.09
C GLY A 87 -2.03 -13.57 -12.40
N THR A 88 -1.51 -14.18 -13.47
CA THR A 88 -2.04 -14.07 -14.84
C THR A 88 -3.17 -15.07 -15.14
N THR A 89 -3.37 -16.07 -14.28
CA THR A 89 -4.50 -17.00 -14.35
C THR A 89 -5.35 -16.92 -13.08
N GLN A 90 -6.58 -17.44 -13.16
CA GLN A 90 -7.46 -17.49 -12.00
C GLN A 90 -6.85 -18.29 -10.85
N GLU A 91 -6.18 -19.39 -11.15
CA GLU A 91 -5.49 -20.24 -10.16
C GLU A 91 -4.32 -19.48 -9.53
N ALA A 92 -3.48 -18.83 -10.33
CA ALA A 92 -2.34 -18.06 -9.84
C ALA A 92 -2.79 -16.88 -8.97
N ALA A 93 -3.78 -16.11 -9.41
CA ALA A 93 -4.33 -14.99 -8.64
C ALA A 93 -4.97 -15.46 -7.33
N SER A 94 -5.65 -16.61 -7.34
CA SER A 94 -6.20 -17.22 -6.12
C SER A 94 -5.10 -17.65 -5.15
N GLN A 95 -3.99 -18.20 -5.65
CA GLN A 95 -2.83 -18.57 -4.83
C GLN A 95 -2.11 -17.34 -4.25
N VAL A 96 -2.02 -16.24 -5.00
CA VAL A 96 -1.51 -14.96 -4.50
C VAL A 96 -2.35 -14.49 -3.31
N LEU A 97 -3.68 -14.48 -3.46
CA LEU A 97 -4.59 -14.09 -2.37
C LEU A 97 -4.47 -15.04 -1.17
N GLN A 98 -4.35 -16.34 -1.39
CA GLN A 98 -4.14 -17.33 -0.33
C GLN A 98 -2.93 -17.00 0.52
N TRP A 99 -1.78 -16.75 -0.11
CA TRP A 99 -0.53 -16.46 0.63
C TRP A 99 -0.54 -15.10 1.30
N VAL A 100 -1.16 -14.08 0.68
CA VAL A 100 -1.36 -12.78 1.30
C VAL A 100 -2.23 -12.90 2.55
N SER A 101 -3.33 -13.67 2.48
CA SER A 101 -4.21 -13.90 3.63
C SER A 101 -3.52 -14.67 4.74
N PHE A 102 -2.81 -15.76 4.40
CA PHE A 102 -2.07 -16.57 5.37
C PHE A 102 -1.03 -15.75 6.13
N ALA A 103 -0.30 -14.86 5.44
CA ALA A 103 0.66 -13.98 6.10
C ALA A 103 -0.01 -13.06 7.14
N ASP A 104 -1.19 -12.53 6.85
CA ASP A 104 -1.91 -11.67 7.78
C ASP A 104 -2.56 -12.42 8.95
N SER A 105 -3.04 -13.66 8.74
CA SER A 105 -3.75 -14.42 9.78
C SER A 105 -2.85 -15.29 10.66
N ASP A 106 -1.77 -15.87 10.11
CA ASP A 106 -1.01 -16.93 10.76
C ASP A 106 0.48 -16.59 10.98
N ILE A 107 1.01 -15.57 10.30
CA ILE A 107 2.40 -15.13 10.49
C ILE A 107 2.48 -13.85 11.33
N VAL A 108 1.64 -12.85 11.02
CA VAL A 108 1.70 -11.55 11.71
C VAL A 108 1.29 -11.66 13.18
N PRO A 109 0.11 -12.21 13.53
CA PRO A 109 -0.10 -12.80 14.84
C PRO A 109 0.70 -14.10 14.92
N PRO A 110 1.54 -14.31 15.95
CA PRO A 110 2.08 -15.63 16.20
C PRO A 110 0.92 -16.58 16.54
N ALA A 111 0.99 -17.80 16.00
CA ALA A 111 0.06 -18.88 16.32
C ALA A 111 0.09 -19.27 17.81
#